data_AF-A0A498L0R4-F1
#
_entry.id   AF-A0A498L0R4-F1
#
_cell.length_a   1.000
_cell.length_b   1.000
_cell.length_c   1.000
_cell.angle_alpha   90.00
_cell.angle_beta   90.00
_cell.angle_gamma   90.00
#
_symmetry.space_group_name_H-M   'P 1'
#
loop_
_entity.id
_entity.type
_entity.pdbx_description
1 polymer ?
#
loop_
_entity_poly.entity_id
_entity_poly.type
_entity_poly.pdbx_seq_one_letter_code
_entity_poly.pdbx_strand_id
1 'polypeptide(L)'
;MTAVLDRLAQQDGWHVENAAARVHYDGGTDRYSIEYYEPSDCVVYWKVSPDGDIAVPVGRDTVPTPLRERIRQDLAAADIDPEIERRSL
;
A
#
# COMPACT_ATOMS: atom_id res chain seq x y z
N MET A 1 -17.50 3.22 2.95
CA MET A 1 -16.25 3.96 2.76
C MET A 1 -16.12 4.98 3.87
N THR A 2 -14.96 5.08 4.50
CA THR A 2 -14.64 6.14 5.46
C THR A 2 -13.93 7.28 4.74
N ALA A 3 -14.00 8.50 5.30
CA ALA A 3 -13.39 9.69 4.72
C ALA A 3 -11.87 9.53 4.46
N VAL A 4 -11.20 8.67 5.23
CA VAL A 4 -9.78 8.33 5.05
C VAL A 4 -9.57 7.53 3.78
N LEU A 5 -10.34 6.46 3.55
CA LEU A 5 -10.25 5.66 2.33
C LEU A 5 -10.59 6.49 1.08
N ASP A 6 -11.56 7.40 1.16
CA ASP A 6 -11.89 8.33 0.06
C ASP A 6 -10.74 9.30 -0.26
N ARG A 7 -9.97 9.74 0.74
CA ARG A 7 -8.77 10.56 0.53
C ARG A 7 -7.62 9.77 -0.07
N LEU A 8 -7.44 8.52 0.36
CA LEU A 8 -6.42 7.65 -0.22
C LEU A 8 -6.76 7.29 -1.67
N ALA A 9 -8.04 7.08 -1.99
CA ALA A 9 -8.52 6.87 -3.37
C ALA A 9 -8.25 8.04 -4.34
N GLN A 10 -8.00 9.24 -3.82
CA GLN A 10 -7.63 10.41 -4.62
C GLN A 10 -6.13 10.46 -4.92
N GLN A 11 -5.32 9.63 -4.24
CA GLN A 11 -3.89 9.50 -4.54
C GLN A 11 -3.69 8.64 -5.79
N ASP A 12 -2.58 8.88 -6.49
CA ASP A 12 -2.30 8.22 -7.77
C ASP A 12 -2.30 6.68 -7.64
N GLY A 13 -3.14 6.02 -8.44
CA GLY A 13 -3.21 4.56 -8.55
C GLY A 13 -3.87 3.82 -7.39
N TRP A 14 -4.38 4.53 -6.38
CA TRP A 14 -5.09 3.90 -5.26
C TRP A 14 -6.55 3.60 -5.60
N HIS A 15 -7.00 2.43 -5.18
CA HIS A 15 -8.37 1.96 -5.35
C HIS A 15 -8.90 1.44 -4.01
N VAL A 16 -10.14 1.78 -3.66
CA VAL A 16 -10.77 1.30 -2.43
C VAL A 16 -11.59 0.06 -2.72
N GLU A 17 -11.32 -1.00 -1.97
CA GLU A 17 -12.05 -2.25 -2.00
C GLU A 17 -12.45 -2.62 -0.57
N ASN A 18 -13.76 -2.54 -0.28
CA ASN A 18 -14.32 -2.79 1.05
C ASN A 18 -13.74 -1.86 2.13
N ALA A 19 -12.97 -2.42 3.07
CA ALA A 19 -12.34 -1.71 4.18
C ALA A 19 -10.83 -1.49 3.96
N ALA A 20 -10.36 -1.71 2.73
CA ALA A 20 -8.97 -1.54 2.35
C ALA A 20 -8.85 -0.59 1.16
N ALA A 21 -7.72 0.10 1.09
CA ALA A 21 -7.28 0.79 -0.09
C ALA A 21 -6.03 0.09 -0.62
N ARG A 22 -5.92 -0.08 -1.93
CA ARG A 22 -4.87 -0.85 -2.60
C ARG A 22 -4.26 -0.04 -3.73
N VAL A 23 -2.94 -0.12 -3.88
CA VAL A 23 -2.20 0.44 -5.01
C VAL A 23 -1.24 -0.59 -5.57
N HIS A 24 -1.09 -0.60 -6.90
CA HIS A 24 -0.11 -1.43 -7.57
C HIS A 24 1.08 -0.58 -7.99
N TYR A 25 2.28 -1.13 -7.80
CA TYR A 25 3.53 -0.55 -8.25
C TYR A 25 4.23 -1.49 -9.22
N ASP A 26 4.53 -0.98 -10.41
CA ASP A 26 5.37 -1.64 -11.40
C ASP A 26 6.74 -0.96 -11.38
N GLY A 27 7.72 -1.63 -10.75
CA GLY A 27 9.08 -1.15 -10.55
C GLY A 27 10.06 -1.63 -11.62
N GLY A 28 9.57 -1.95 -12.82
CA GLY A 28 10.37 -2.53 -13.90
C GLY A 28 10.50 -4.05 -13.78
N THR A 29 11.37 -4.56 -12.89
CA THR A 29 11.58 -6.02 -12.71
C THR A 29 10.66 -6.65 -11.69
N ASP A 30 10.19 -5.85 -10.73
CA ASP A 30 9.40 -6.32 -9.61
C ASP A 30 8.06 -5.57 -9.57
N ARG A 31 7.00 -6.33 -9.32
CA ARG A 31 5.66 -5.81 -9.13
C ARG A 31 5.27 -5.98 -7.67
N TYR A 32 4.65 -4.93 -7.12
CA TYR A 32 4.16 -4.93 -5.77
C TYR A 32 2.69 -4.52 -5.75
N SER A 33 1.91 -5.16 -4.88
CA SER A 33 0.61 -4.66 -4.44
C SER A 33 0.75 -4.23 -2.98
N ILE A 34 0.21 -3.07 -2.66
CA ILE A 34 0.32 -2.47 -1.33
C ILE A 34 -1.10 -2.19 -0.87
N GLU A 35 -1.40 -2.58 0.36
CA GLU A 35 -2.73 -2.48 0.94
C GLU A 35 -2.67 -1.74 2.26
N TYR A 36 -3.55 -0.75 2.44
CA TYR A 36 -3.86 -0.15 3.72
C TYR A 36 -5.21 -0.67 4.21
N TYR A 37 -5.25 -1.19 5.44
CA TYR A 37 -6.47 -1.63 6.10
C TYR A 37 -6.86 -0.65 7.20
N GLU A 38 -7.97 0.06 7.02
CA GLU A 38 -8.46 1.04 7.99
C GLU A 38 -8.79 0.43 9.37
N PRO A 39 -9.46 -0.73 9.48
CA PRO A 39 -9.84 -1.28 10.79
C PRO A 39 -8.64 -1.64 11.69
N SER A 40 -7.51 -2.00 11.07
CA SER A 40 -6.30 -2.45 11.76
C SER A 40 -5.19 -1.40 11.75
N ASP A 41 -5.39 -0.31 11.01
CA ASP A 41 -4.45 0.79 10.82
C ASP A 41 -3.02 0.31 10.51
N CYS A 42 -2.93 -0.52 9.45
CA CYS A 42 -1.71 -1.23 9.04
C CYS A 42 -1.54 -1.25 7.52
N VAL A 43 -0.28 -1.34 7.09
CA VAL A 43 0.10 -1.49 5.68
C VAL A 43 0.66 -2.89 5.43
N VAL A 44 0.18 -3.56 4.38
CA VAL A 44 0.66 -4.88 3.96
C VAL A 44 1.29 -4.77 2.58
N TYR A 45 2.46 -5.41 2.42
CA TYR A 45 3.18 -5.47 1.16
C TYR A 45 3.07 -6.86 0.55
N TRP A 46 2.76 -6.90 -0.74
CA TRP A 46 2.68 -8.11 -1.53
C TRP A 46 3.63 -8.00 -2.71
N LYS A 47 4.46 -9.03 -2.92
CA LYS A 47 5.21 -9.17 -4.16
C LYS A 47 4.38 -9.98 -5.15
N VAL A 48 4.15 -9.40 -6.32
CA VAL A 48 3.37 -10.00 -7.39
C VAL A 48 4.32 -10.71 -8.36
N SER A 49 3.98 -11.92 -8.78
CA SER A 49 4.73 -12.66 -9.77
C SER A 49 4.75 -11.91 -11.12
N PRO A 50 5.76 -12.14 -11.98
CA PRO A 50 5.83 -11.51 -13.29
C PRO A 50 4.59 -11.74 -14.15
N ASP A 51 3.99 -12.93 -14.05
CA ASP A 51 2.76 -13.31 -14.74
C ASP A 51 1.50 -12.65 -14.16
N GLY A 52 1.57 -12.12 -12.93
CA GLY A 52 0.47 -11.43 -12.27
C GLY A 52 -0.51 -12.33 -11.52
N ASP A 53 -0.40 -13.66 -11.68
CA ASP A 53 -1.36 -14.62 -11.11
C ASP A 53 -1.19 -14.86 -9.61
N ILE A 54 -0.03 -14.53 -9.03
CA ILE A 54 0.31 -14.84 -7.64
C ILE A 54 0.81 -13.58 -6.94
N ALA A 55 0.23 -13.29 -5.77
CA ALA A 55 0.72 -12.28 -4.83
C ALA A 55 1.12 -12.96 -3.52
N VAL A 56 2.37 -12.78 -3.10
CA VAL A 56 2.91 -13.36 -1.87
C VAL A 56 3.18 -12.24 -0.87
N PRO A 57 2.75 -12.35 0.40
CA PRO A 57 3.04 -11.34 1.39
C PRO A 57 4.54 -11.30 1.65
N VAL A 58 5.11 -10.10 1.69
CA VAL A 58 6.54 -9.88 1.91
C VAL A 58 6.78 -8.91 3.05
N GLY A 59 7.89 -9.11 3.75
CA GLY A 59 8.33 -8.19 4.78
C GLY A 59 8.73 -6.84 4.18
N ARG A 60 8.43 -5.77 4.93
CA ARG A 60 8.77 -4.38 4.61
C ARG A 60 10.23 -4.19 4.19
N ASP A 61 11.16 -4.87 4.84
CA ASP A 61 12.60 -4.75 4.58
C ASP A 61 13.02 -5.25 3.20
N THR A 62 12.17 -6.04 2.54
CA THR A 62 12.38 -6.52 1.16
C THR A 62 11.84 -5.57 0.09
N VAL A 63 11.15 -4.51 0.52
CA VAL A 63 10.49 -3.55 -0.36
C VAL A 63 11.42 -2.37 -0.66
N PRO A 64 11.58 -1.99 -1.94
CA PRO A 64 12.43 -0.87 -2.33
C PRO A 64 12.10 0.43 -1.57
N THR A 65 13.13 1.13 -1.10
CA THR A 65 12.97 2.39 -0.36
C THR A 65 12.11 3.42 -1.09
N PRO A 66 12.28 3.68 -2.41
CA PRO A 66 11.46 4.66 -3.11
C PRO A 66 9.97 4.33 -3.09
N LEU A 67 9.62 3.05 -3.13
CA LEU A 67 8.23 2.60 -3.01
C LEU A 67 7.70 2.87 -1.60
N ARG A 68 8.46 2.52 -0.57
CA ARG A 68 8.06 2.82 0.83
C ARG A 68 7.90 4.32 1.08
N GLU A 69 8.77 5.14 0.51
CA GLU A 69 8.70 6.61 0.59
C GLU A 69 7.42 7.14 -0.07
N ARG A 70 7.10 6.67 -1.28
CA ARG A 70 5.84 7.01 -1.95
C ARG A 70 4.62 6.66 -1.06
N ILE A 71 4.56 5.43 -0.54
CA ILE A 71 3.43 5.01 0.28
C ILE A 71 3.27 5.91 1.52
N ARG A 72 4.37 6.28 2.18
CA ARG A 72 4.32 7.23 3.31
C ARG A 72 3.84 8.62 2.90
N GLN A 73 4.19 9.09 1.70
CA GLN A 73 3.70 10.37 1.18
C GLN A 73 2.19 10.32 0.90
N ASP A 74 1.71 9.24 0.28
CA ASP A 74 0.29 9.04 -0.03
C ASP A 74 -0.56 8.95 1.25
N LEU A 75 -0.07 8.23 2.27
CA LEU A 75 -0.70 8.17 3.59
C LEU A 75 -0.80 9.56 4.23
N ALA A 76 0.30 10.33 4.25
CA ALA A 76 0.32 11.67 4.81
C ALA A 76 -0.62 12.62 4.04
N ALA A 77 -0.68 12.53 2.72
CA ALA A 77 -1.60 13.30 1.88
C ALA A 77 -3.07 12.93 2.14
N ALA A 78 -3.33 11.68 2.54
CA ALA A 78 -4.63 11.22 2.98
C ALA A 78 -4.92 11.51 4.46
N ASP A 79 -4.08 12.26 5.16
CA ASP A 79 -4.20 12.60 6.59
C ASP A 79 -4.17 11.34 7.49
N ILE A 80 -3.37 10.35 7.09
CA ILE A 80 -3.03 9.14 7.86
C ILE A 80 -1.60 9.29 8.38
N ASP A 81 -1.34 8.91 9.63
CA ASP A 81 0.02 8.95 10.19
C ASP A 81 0.95 8.01 9.41
N PRO A 82 1.99 8.49 8.71
CA PRO A 82 2.87 7.64 7.92
C PRO A 82 3.69 6.64 8.76
N GLU A 83 3.73 6.77 10.09
CA GLU A 83 4.36 5.78 10.96
C GLU A 83 3.62 4.44 11.01
N ILE A 84 2.36 4.39 10.58
CA ILE A 84 1.61 3.12 10.46
C ILE A 84 2.26 2.15 9.46
N GLU A 85 2.98 2.68 8.46
CA GLU A 85 3.72 1.89 7.47
C GLU A 85 4.80 1.04 8.12
N ARG A 86 5.27 1.42 9.31
CA ARG A 86 6.28 0.69 10.09
C ARG A 86 5.66 -0.32 11.05
N ARG A 87 4.34 -0.33 11.23
CA ARG A 87 3.69 -1.29 12.12
C ARG A 87 3.73 -2.68 11.49
N SER A 88 4.28 -3.62 12.24
CA SER A 88 4.17 -5.04 11.95
C SER A 88 2.89 -5.60 12.58
N LEU A 89 2.14 -6.38 11.79
CA LEU A 89 1.03 -7.22 12.26
C LEU A 89 1.53 -8.51 12.90
#